data_AF-A0A077P8G8-F1
#
_entry.id   AF-A0A077P8G8-F1
#
_cell.length_a   1.000
_cell.length_b   1.000
_cell.length_c   1.000
_cell.angle_alpha   90.00
_cell.angle_beta   90.00
_cell.angle_gamma   90.00
#
_symmetry.space_group_name_H-M   'P 1'
#
loop_
_entity.id
_entity.type
_entity.pdbx_description
1 polymer ?
#
loop_
_entity_poly.entity_id
_entity_poly.type
_entity_poly.pdbx_seq_one_letter_code
_entity_poly.pdbx_strand_id
1 'polypeptide(L)' 'MSAGEGESIYLLATDGHQLEVHIGSLASCLNTLRKTPYKGLEWY' A
#
# COMPACT_ATOMS: atom_id res chain seq x y z
N MET A 1 7.68 5.30 6.82
CA MET A 1 7.68 3.84 6.61
C MET A 1 6.75 3.22 7.64
N SER A 2 5.47 3.09 7.29
CA SER A 2 4.46 2.46 8.15
C SER A 2 4.58 0.95 7.95
N ALA A 3 4.89 0.22 9.01
CA ALA A 3 5.27 -1.20 9.01
C ALA A 3 4.16 -2.21 8.61
N GLY A 4 3.11 -1.77 7.91
CA GLY A 4 1.92 -2.58 7.64
C GLY A 4 1.51 -2.67 6.17
N GLU A 5 2.05 -1.82 5.30
CA GLU A 5 1.60 -1.74 3.91
C GLU A 5 2.32 -2.76 3.02
N GLY A 6 3.52 -3.20 3.39
CA GLY A 6 4.43 -3.93 2.49
C GLY A 6 5.52 -3.00 1.98
N GLU A 7 6.59 -3.59 1.42
CA GLU A 7 7.68 -2.80 0.85
C GLU A 7 7.28 -2.32 -0.54
N SER A 8 7.16 -1.00 -0.70
CA SER A 8 6.93 -0.35 -2.00
C SER A 8 8.16 0.42 -2.45
N ILE A 9 8.49 0.31 -3.73
CA ILE A 9 9.48 1.13 -4.41
C ILE A 9 8.76 1.90 -5.50
N TYR A 10 8.96 3.23 -5.49
CA TYR A 10 8.41 4.12 -6.50
C TYR A 10 9.52 4.51 -7.48
N LEU A 11 9.23 4.35 -8.77
CA LEU A 11 10.13 4.65 -9.88
C LEU A 11 9.47 5.71 -10.75
N LEU A 12 10.24 6.72 -11.16
CA LEU A 12 9.78 7.70 -12.15
C LEU A 12 10.44 7.38 -13.48
N ALA A 13 9.63 7.03 -14.48
CA ALA A 13 10.11 6.82 -15.83
C ALA A 13 10.49 8.16 -16.49
N THR A 14 11.36 8.12 -17.49
CA THR A 14 11.88 9.32 -18.17
C THR A 14 10.82 10.07 -18.98
N ASP A 15 9.69 9.42 -19.25
CA ASP A 15 8.49 9.99 -19.86
C ASP A 15 7.51 10.60 -18.81
N GLY A 16 7.86 10.53 -17.53
CA GLY A 16 7.10 11.10 -16.42
C GLY A 16 6.06 10.15 -15.81
N HIS A 17 5.94 8.91 -16.28
CA HIS A 17 5.06 7.93 -15.65
C HIS A 17 5.62 7.46 -14.29
N GLN A 18 4.80 7.51 -13.25
CA GLN A 18 5.14 6.96 -11.94
C GLN A 18 4.75 5.48 -11.89
N LEU A 19 5.74 4.63 -11.67
CA LEU A 19 5.60 3.20 -11.51
C LEU A 19 5.77 2.85 -10.03
N GLU A 20 5.03 1.85 -9.56
CA GLU A 20 5.20 1.28 -8.24
C GLU A 20 5.47 -0.21 -8.36
N VAL A 21 6.49 -0.67 -7.64
CA VAL A 21 6.73 -2.09 -7.40
C VAL A 21 6.42 -2.35 -5.93
N HIS A 22 5.43 -3.19 -5.70
CA HIS A 22 4.91 -3.46 -4.36
C HIS A 22 5.07 -4.94 -4.00
N ILE A 23 5.64 -5.20 -2.82
CA ILE A 23 5.73 -6.54 -2.24
C ILE A 23 4.53 -6.73 -1.31
N GLY A 24 3.58 -7.55 -1.78
CA GLY A 24 2.38 -7.87 -1.02
C GLY A 24 1.22 -8.23 -1.92
N SER A 25 0.06 -8.39 -1.30
CA SER A 25 -1.20 -8.56 -2.01
C SER A 25 -2.27 -7.70 -1.36
N LEU A 26 -3.33 -7.41 -2.10
CA LEU A 26 -4.50 -6.70 -1.59
C LEU A 26 -5.03 -7.34 -0.30
N ALA A 27 -5.08 -8.67 -0.24
CA ALA A 27 -5.53 -9.39 0.95
C ALA A 27 -4.65 -9.10 2.19
N SER A 28 -3.33 -8.99 2.00
CA SER A 28 -2.40 -8.68 3.07
C SER A 28 -2.60 -7.26 3.60
N CYS A 29 -2.73 -6.29 2.69
CA CYS A 29 -3.04 -4.89 3.03
C CYS A 29 -4.37 -4.79 3.79
N LEU A 30 -5.44 -5.43 3.30
CA LEU A 30 -6.73 -5.46 3.99
C LEU A 30 -6.63 -6.08 5.40
N ASN A 31 -5.82 -7.11 5.58
CA ASN A 31 -5.60 -7.71 6.90
C ASN A 31 -4.85 -6.78 7.86
N THR A 32 -3.91 -5.98 7.36
CA THR A 32 -3.30 -4.89 8.12
C THR A 32 -4.33 -3.84 8.50
N LEU A 33 -5.17 -3.40 7.55
CA LEU A 33 -6.21 -2.39 7.80
C LEU A 33 -7.25 -2.83 8.82
N ARG A 34 -7.50 -4.14 8.97
CA ARG A 34 -8.33 -4.66 10.06
C ARG A 34 -7.70 -4.47 11.44
N LYS A 35 -6.37 -4.51 11.54
CA LYS A 35 -5.62 -4.34 12.79
C LYS A 35 -5.35 -2.87 13.11
N THR A 36 -4.98 -2.11 12.09
CA THR A 36 -4.62 -0.69 12.19
C THR A 36 -5.37 0.10 11.13
N PRO A 37 -6.69 0.31 11.32
CA PRO A 37 -7.50 1.02 10.34
C PRO A 37 -7.08 2.49 10.25
N TYR A 38 -7.19 3.06 9.06
CA TYR A 38 -7.09 4.52 8.92
C TYR A 38 -8.28 5.20 9.59
N LYS A 39 -8.09 6.45 10.00
CA LYS A 39 -9.15 7.26 10.59
C LYS A 39 -10.29 7.40 9.57
N GLY A 40 -11.48 6.96 9.95
CA GLY A 40 -12.67 7.00 9.10
C GLY A 40 -12.77 5.86 8.08
N LEU A 41 -11.96 4.79 8.21
CA LEU A 41 -12.16 3.59 7.43
C LEU A 41 -13.46 2.89 7.84
N GLU A 42 -14.36 2.69 6.88
CA GLU A 42 -15.59 1.91 7.04
C GLU A 42 -15.49 0.59 6.26
N TRP A 43 -15.95 -0.50 6.86
CA TRP A 43 -16.00 -1.82 6.24
C TRP A 43 -17.43 -2.12 5.79
N TYR A 44 -17.59 -2.65 4.57
CA TYR A 44 -18.87 -3.02 3.96
C TYR A 44 -18.98 -4.54 3.77
#